data_AF-A0A1E1WVA5-F1
#
_entry.id   AF-A0A1E1WVA5-F1
#
_cell.length_a   1.000
_cell.length_b   1.000
_cell.length_c   1.000
_cell.angle_alpha   90.00
_cell.angle_beta   90.00
_cell.angle_gamma   90.00
#
_symmetry.space_group_name_H-M   'P 1'
#
loop_
_entity.id
_entity.type
_entity.pdbx_description
1 polymer ?
#
loop_
_entity_poly.entity_id
_entity_poly.type
_entity_poly.pdbx_seq_one_letter_code
_entity_poly.pdbx_strand_id
1 'polypeptide(L)'
;SLHSFHYSPKAVDIPSAERLAKRLYHLDGFKKSDVSRHLSKNNEFSRAVAEEYVKHFDFAGQTLDAALRAFLGRFALSGETQERERVLVHFSRRYLECNPG
;
A
#
# COMPACT_ATOMS: atom_id res chain seq x y z
N SER A 1 -26.89 -16.12 30.35
CA SER A 1 -25.69 -15.51 29.74
C SER A 1 -25.43 -16.16 28.40
N LEU A 2 -25.92 -15.53 27.32
CA LEU A 2 -25.87 -16.07 25.96
C LEU A 2 -24.60 -15.60 25.25
N HIS A 3 -23.78 -16.59 24.89
CA HIS A 3 -22.74 -16.62 23.86
C HIS A 3 -22.20 -15.27 23.36
N SER A 4 -21.03 -14.91 23.89
CA SER A 4 -20.09 -14.01 23.22
C SER A 4 -19.68 -14.67 21.91
N PHE A 5 -20.20 -14.17 20.79
CA PHE A 5 -19.70 -14.49 19.48
C PHE A 5 -18.25 -14.00 19.41
N HIS A 6 -17.30 -14.92 19.56
CA HIS A 6 -15.92 -14.68 19.14
C HIS A 6 -15.95 -14.44 17.63
N TYR A 7 -15.99 -13.15 17.24
CA TYR A 7 -15.70 -12.72 15.89
C TYR A 7 -14.22 -13.04 15.65
N SER A 8 -13.94 -14.21 15.06
CA SER A 8 -12.59 -14.53 14.60
C SER A 8 -12.30 -13.57 13.42
N PRO A 9 -11.29 -12.68 13.51
CA PRO A 9 -10.90 -11.87 12.38
C PRO A 9 -10.50 -12.84 11.27
N LYS A 10 -11.18 -12.79 10.12
CA LYS A 10 -10.76 -13.58 8.97
C LYS A 10 -9.31 -13.21 8.68
N ALA A 11 -8.39 -14.16 8.86
CA ALA A 11 -6.98 -13.92 8.54
C ALA A 11 -6.89 -13.38 7.10
N VAL A 12 -6.14 -12.29 6.92
CA VAL A 12 -5.95 -11.68 5.60
C VAL A 12 -5.19 -12.66 4.70
N ASP A 13 -5.70 -12.92 3.50
CA ASP A 13 -5.04 -13.75 2.50
C ASP A 13 -3.85 -12.99 1.87
N ILE A 14 -2.69 -13.12 2.50
CA ILE A 14 -1.43 -12.49 2.08
C ILE A 14 -1.03 -12.93 0.65
N PRO A 15 -1.06 -14.21 0.26
CA PRO A 15 -0.78 -14.61 -1.13
C PRO A 15 -1.64 -13.89 -2.17
N SER A 16 -2.92 -13.65 -1.87
CA SER A 16 -3.78 -12.84 -2.76
C SER A 16 -3.39 -11.37 -2.79
N ALA A 17 -3.00 -10.80 -1.65
CA ALA A 17 -2.53 -9.42 -1.56
C ALA A 17 -1.23 -9.22 -2.37
N GLU A 18 -0.25 -10.13 -2.24
CA GLU A 18 1.00 -10.13 -3.00
C GLU A 18 0.77 -10.17 -4.52
N ARG A 19 -0.10 -11.09 -4.98
CA ARG A 19 -0.45 -11.19 -6.41
C ARG A 19 -1.07 -9.91 -6.93
N LEU A 20 -2.00 -9.32 -6.18
CA LEU A 20 -2.64 -8.08 -6.58
C LEU A 20 -1.65 -6.91 -6.57
N ALA A 21 -0.82 -6.78 -5.53
CA ALA A 21 0.23 -5.78 -5.44
C ALA A 21 1.18 -5.83 -6.64
N LYS A 22 1.64 -7.03 -7.02
CA LYS A 22 2.48 -7.23 -8.21
C LYS A 22 1.79 -6.77 -9.49
N ARG A 23 0.52 -7.09 -9.68
CA ARG A 23 -0.24 -6.68 -10.87
C ARG A 23 -0.49 -5.17 -10.91
N LEU A 24 -0.82 -4.56 -9.76
CA LEU A 24 -0.95 -3.11 -9.63
C LEU A 24 0.37 -2.40 -9.94
N TYR A 25 1.50 -2.92 -9.44
CA TYR A 25 2.81 -2.34 -9.71
C TYR A 25 3.14 -2.37 -11.19
N HIS A 26 2.92 -3.50 -11.89
CA HIS A 26 3.21 -3.63 -13.32
C HIS A 26 2.10 -3.09 -14.24
N LEU A 27 1.01 -2.54 -13.69
CA LEU A 27 -0.19 -2.14 -14.43
C LEU A 27 -0.77 -3.27 -15.30
N ASP A 28 -0.69 -4.51 -14.83
CA ASP A 28 -1.19 -5.70 -15.52
C ASP A 28 -2.73 -5.78 -15.44
N GLY A 29 -3.39 -5.17 -16.42
CA GLY A 29 -4.84 -5.03 -16.48
C GLY A 29 -5.40 -3.90 -15.61
N PHE A 30 -4.54 -2.95 -15.18
CA PHE A 30 -4.93 -1.84 -14.30
C PHE A 30 -4.46 -0.49 -14.86
N LYS A 31 -5.21 0.57 -14.55
CA LYS A 31 -4.82 1.95 -14.78
C LYS A 31 -4.17 2.53 -13.53
N LYS A 32 -3.42 3.62 -13.68
CA LYS A 32 -2.84 4.38 -12.56
C LYS A 32 -3.90 4.81 -11.51
N SER A 33 -5.12 5.13 -11.95
CA SER A 33 -6.24 5.46 -11.06
C SER A 33 -6.67 4.31 -10.17
N ASP A 34 -6.51 3.07 -10.63
CA ASP A 34 -6.89 1.88 -9.86
C ASP A 34 -5.88 1.65 -8.74
N VAL A 35 -4.59 1.89 -9.00
CA VAL A 35 -3.53 1.83 -7.98
C VAL A 35 -3.87 2.74 -6.80
N SER A 36 -4.13 4.04 -7.06
CA SER A 36 -4.49 4.99 -5.98
C SER A 36 -5.70 4.51 -5.18
N ARG A 37 -6.72 3.97 -5.86
CA ARG A 37 -7.96 3.48 -5.22
C ARG A 37 -7.74 2.24 -4.36
N HIS A 38 -6.81 1.36 -4.73
CA HIS A 38 -6.49 0.20 -3.91
C HIS A 38 -5.68 0.59 -2.67
N LEU A 39 -4.69 1.47 -2.84
CA LEU A 39 -3.80 1.90 -1.75
C LEU A 39 -4.49 2.83 -0.73
N SER A 40 -5.56 3.54 -1.11
CA SER A 40 -6.24 4.49 -0.23
C SER A 40 -7.33 3.89 0.66
N LYS A 41 -7.72 2.63 0.46
CA LYS A 41 -8.86 2.02 1.18
C LYS A 41 -8.50 1.65 2.62
N ASN A 42 -9.40 2.00 3.55
CA ASN A 42 -9.24 1.67 4.97
C ASN A 42 -9.88 0.31 5.32
N ASN A 43 -9.31 -0.78 4.79
CA ASN A 43 -9.65 -2.15 5.21
C ASN A 43 -8.39 -3.03 5.25
N GLU A 44 -8.47 -4.14 5.97
CA GLU A 44 -7.34 -5.04 6.22
C GLU A 44 -6.68 -5.56 4.94
N PHE A 45 -7.46 -6.02 3.98
CA PHE A 45 -6.93 -6.53 2.71
C PHE A 45 -6.23 -5.43 1.90
N SER A 46 -6.80 -4.23 1.84
CA SER A 46 -6.21 -3.11 1.10
C SER A 46 -4.93 -2.61 1.76
N ARG A 47 -4.85 -2.64 3.09
CA ARG A 47 -3.60 -2.38 3.83
C ARG A 47 -2.53 -3.41 3.49
N ALA A 48 -2.87 -4.71 3.49
CA ALA A 48 -1.93 -5.76 3.10
C ALA A 48 -1.45 -5.59 1.64
N VAL A 49 -2.37 -5.28 0.71
CA VAL A 49 -2.00 -5.00 -0.69
C VAL A 49 -1.06 -3.79 -0.77
N ALA A 50 -1.29 -2.75 0.01
CA ALA A 50 -0.42 -1.57 0.02
C ALA A 50 0.96 -1.87 0.61
N GLU A 51 1.03 -2.66 1.68
CA GLU A 51 2.27 -3.15 2.29
C GLU A 51 3.07 -4.01 1.31
N GLU A 52 2.42 -4.93 0.59
CA GLU A 52 3.10 -5.71 -0.47
C GLU A 52 3.48 -4.84 -1.68
N TYR A 53 2.67 -3.85 -2.05
CA TYR A 53 2.94 -2.96 -3.17
C TYR A 53 4.20 -2.13 -2.96
N VAL A 54 4.38 -1.57 -1.76
CA VAL A 54 5.55 -0.72 -1.47
C VAL A 54 6.87 -1.50 -1.42
N LYS A 55 6.85 -2.83 -1.20
CA LYS A 55 8.05 -3.68 -1.27
C LYS A 55 8.70 -3.72 -2.65
N HIS A 56 7.95 -3.39 -3.71
CA HIS A 56 8.50 -3.26 -5.07
C HIS A 56 9.32 -1.98 -5.29
N PHE A 57 9.43 -1.11 -4.29
CA PHE A 57 10.32 0.03 -4.31
C PHE A 57 11.54 -0.25 -3.43
N ASP A 58 12.71 -0.05 -4.00
CA ASP A 58 13.95 0.04 -3.26
C ASP A 58 14.32 1.52 -3.13
N PHE A 59 14.28 2.02 -1.89
CA PHE A 59 14.61 3.41 -1.57
C PHE A 59 15.98 3.54 -0.91
N ALA A 60 16.76 2.47 -0.79
CA ALA A 60 18.05 2.50 -0.11
C ALA A 60 18.98 3.52 -0.79
N GLY A 61 19.56 4.42 0.00
CA GLY A 61 20.49 5.44 -0.48
C GLY A 61 19.85 6.57 -1.30
N GLN A 62 18.51 6.58 -1.45
CA GLN A 62 17.80 7.70 -2.06
C GLN A 62 17.49 8.77 -1.03
N THR A 63 17.51 10.04 -1.44
CA THR A 63 16.95 11.12 -0.64
C THR A 63 15.42 10.98 -0.57
N LEU A 64 14.81 11.57 0.46
CA LEU A 64 13.36 11.49 0.68
C LEU A 64 12.57 12.03 -0.52
N ASP A 65 13.02 13.13 -1.12
CA ASP A 65 12.35 13.73 -2.27
C ASP A 65 12.49 12.89 -3.55
N ALA A 66 13.64 12.24 -3.76
CA ALA A 66 13.84 11.33 -4.89
C ALA A 66 12.95 10.08 -4.77
N ALA A 67 12.92 9.46 -3.60
CA ALA A 67 12.05 8.32 -3.30
C ALA A 67 10.57 8.68 -3.45
N LEU A 68 10.15 9.85 -2.95
CA LEU A 68 8.77 10.32 -3.06
C LEU A 68 8.37 10.57 -4.52
N ARG A 69 9.25 11.15 -5.34
CA ARG A 69 9.01 11.32 -6.78
C ARG A 69 8.89 9.98 -7.50
N ALA A 70 9.75 9.01 -7.18
CA ALA A 70 9.69 7.67 -7.76
C ALA A 70 8.36 6.97 -7.41
N PHE A 71 7.92 7.09 -6.15
CA PHE A 71 6.66 6.53 -5.68
C PHE A 71 5.43 7.18 -6.36
N LEU A 72 5.33 8.52 -6.30
CA LEU A 72 4.22 9.27 -6.89
C LEU A 72 4.26 9.32 -8.42
N GLY A 73 5.36 8.92 -9.06
CA GLY A 73 5.43 8.76 -10.52
C GLY A 73 4.61 7.56 -11.03
N ARG A 74 4.36 6.56 -10.18
CA ARG A 74 3.66 5.33 -10.58
C ARG A 74 2.15 5.50 -10.64
N PHE A 75 1.57 6.45 -9.91
CA PHE A 75 0.13 6.71 -9.89
C PHE A 75 -0.19 8.15 -9.50
N ALA A 76 -1.37 8.64 -9.86
CA ALA A 76 -1.84 9.94 -9.40
C ALA A 76 -2.36 9.82 -7.97
N LEU A 77 -1.77 10.55 -7.02
CA LEU A 77 -2.26 10.63 -5.65
C LEU A 77 -3.57 11.44 -5.63
N SER A 78 -4.68 10.73 -5.72
CA SER A 78 -6.04 11.30 -5.76
C SER A 78 -6.87 10.83 -4.58
N GLY A 79 -7.96 11.55 -4.29
CA GLY A 79 -8.84 11.28 -3.16
C GLY A 79 -8.85 12.40 -2.14
N GLU A 80 -9.64 12.21 -1.10
CA GLU A 80 -9.74 13.13 0.03
C GLU A 80 -8.42 13.17 0.83
N THR A 81 -8.24 14.19 1.66
CA THR A 81 -7.02 14.36 2.49
C THR A 81 -6.67 13.07 3.24
N GLN A 82 -7.65 12.43 3.88
CA GLN A 82 -7.44 11.18 4.64
C GLN A 82 -7.01 10.00 3.76
N GLU A 83 -7.50 9.92 2.53
CA GLU A 83 -7.11 8.89 1.56
C GLU A 83 -5.66 9.06 1.13
N ARG A 84 -5.26 10.31 0.87
CA ARG A 84 -3.90 10.66 0.46
C ARG A 84 -2.91 10.40 1.59
N GLU A 85 -3.26 10.75 2.82
CA GLU A 85 -2.46 10.49 4.01
C GLU A 85 -2.20 8.99 4.21
N ARG A 86 -3.22 8.14 4.05
CA ARG A 86 -3.04 6.67 4.15
C ARG A 86 -2.02 6.15 3.15
N VAL A 87 -2.06 6.61 1.90
CA VAL A 87 -1.07 6.22 0.89
C VAL A 87 0.33 6.67 1.28
N LEU A 88 0.47 7.88 1.82
CA LEU A 88 1.76 8.41 2.28
C LEU A 88 2.31 7.68 3.51
N VAL A 89 1.46 7.13 4.39
CA VAL A 89 1.89 6.27 5.51
C VAL A 89 2.57 5.00 5.03
N HIS A 90 2.09 4.38 3.95
CA HIS A 90 2.75 3.19 3.39
C HIS A 90 4.12 3.54 2.78
N PHE A 91 4.21 4.68 2.10
CA PHE A 91 5.48 5.21 1.60
C PHE A 91 6.48 5.47 2.73
N SER A 92 6.07 6.18 3.79
CA SER A 92 6.98 6.58 4.86
C SER A 92 7.56 5.36 5.60
N ARG A 93 6.74 4.34 5.87
CA ARG A 93 7.19 3.07 6.45
C ARG A 93 8.26 2.42 5.58
N ARG A 94 7.99 2.26 4.29
CA ARG A 94 8.95 1.65 3.35
C ARG A 94 10.25 2.44 3.24
N TYR A 95 10.15 3.77 3.22
CA TYR A 95 11.34 4.63 3.16
C TYR A 95 12.23 4.45 4.38
N LEU A 96 11.65 4.39 5.58
CA LEU A 96 12.37 4.14 6.84
C LEU A 96 12.96 2.72 6.90
N GLU A 97 12.25 1.71 6.40
CA GLU A 97 12.77 0.33 6.31
C GLU A 97 14.00 0.23 5.41
N CYS A 98 14.02 0.93 4.27
CA CYS A 98 15.16 0.95 3.36
C CYS A 98 16.30 1.84 3.82
N ASN A 99 16.03 2.80 4.71
CA ASN A 99 16.99 3.77 5.20
C ASN A 99 16.96 3.79 6.75
N PRO A 100 17.37 2.70 7.40
CA PRO A 100 17.58 2.69 8.84
C PRO A 100 18.74 3.66 9.14
N GLY A 101 18.41 4.79 9.78
CA GLY A 101 19.42 5.76 10.22
C GLY A 101 20.44 5.15 11.16
#